data_AF-A0A412MVQ9-F1
#
_entry.id   AF-A0A412MVQ9-F1
#
_cell.length_a   1.000
_cell.length_b   1.000
_cell.length_c   1.000
_cell.angle_alpha   90.00
_cell.angle_beta   90.00
_cell.angle_gamma   90.00
#
_symmetry.space_group_name_H-M   'P 1'
#
loop_
_entity.id
_entity.type
_entity.pdbx_description
1 polymer ?
#
loop_
_entity_poly.entity_id
_entity_poly.type
_entity_poly.pdbx_seq_one_letter_code
_entity_poly.pdbx_strand_id
1 'polypeptide(L)'
;MMDTIRAVLVPVNAECREVELPVDENGSCGAALKGIVGERAVNVSQELPDKSLGDAVCVYVNAEGLVACPANRAIWATQEMADEDLQSPFTGKTVVAGDPADVLYGDFVVVGYDPYEGMECSLSDKEVQDVVDLFSGRGGPYSGVSALGYMECMKPDPKLREQDEWNNESSQIDEFICYKKDEAALYNQRLEDEYSNSYDDSWQNSYDNTEW
;
A
#
# COMPACT_ATOMS: atom_id res chain seq x y z
N MET A 1 10.74 -27.92 8.81
CA MET A 1 11.08 -26.61 8.21
C MET A 1 9.83 -26.20 7.49
N MET A 2 9.21 -25.07 7.86
CA MET A 2 8.13 -24.50 7.05
C MET A 2 8.81 -23.87 5.85
N ASP A 3 8.36 -24.22 4.66
CA ASP A 3 8.84 -23.57 3.44
C ASP A 3 8.37 -22.10 3.47
N THR A 4 9.18 -21.21 2.91
CA THR A 4 8.88 -19.77 2.84
C THR A 4 9.10 -19.28 1.43
N ILE A 5 8.34 -18.25 1.05
CA ILE A 5 8.56 -17.50 -0.19
C ILE A 5 9.02 -16.09 0.10
N ARG A 6 9.91 -15.58 -0.76
CA ARG A 6 10.40 -14.21 -0.68
C ARG A 6 9.40 -13.25 -1.32
N ALA A 7 9.03 -12.22 -0.58
CA ALA A 7 8.06 -11.20 -0.98
C ALA A 7 8.55 -9.79 -0.58
N VAL A 8 7.85 -8.76 -1.05
CA VAL A 8 8.07 -7.37 -0.62
C VAL A 8 6.84 -6.87 0.11
N LEU A 9 7.02 -6.44 1.36
CA LEU A 9 6.02 -5.68 2.10
C LEU A 9 6.20 -4.19 1.80
N VAL A 10 5.10 -3.55 1.40
CA VAL A 10 5.03 -2.10 1.24
C VAL A 10 4.18 -1.53 2.38
N PRO A 11 4.80 -1.17 3.51
CA PRO A 11 4.09 -0.66 4.66
C PRO A 11 3.57 0.76 4.39
N VAL A 12 2.47 1.12 5.05
CA VAL A 12 1.91 2.47 5.03
C VAL A 12 2.99 3.47 5.43
N ASN A 13 3.33 4.37 4.50
CA ASN A 13 4.22 5.51 4.74
C ASN A 13 5.61 5.17 5.32
N ALA A 14 6.07 3.94 5.13
CA ALA A 14 7.43 3.52 5.45
C ALA A 14 8.07 2.87 4.22
N GLU A 15 9.39 2.72 4.23
CA GLU A 15 10.15 2.13 3.12
C GLU A 15 9.74 0.68 2.87
N CYS A 16 9.79 0.26 1.60
CA CYS A 16 9.57 -1.13 1.22
C CYS A 16 10.62 -2.01 1.90
N ARG A 17 10.22 -3.20 2.33
CA ARG A 17 11.15 -4.18 2.90
C ARG A 17 10.84 -5.59 2.42
N GLU A 18 11.88 -6.36 2.22
CA GLU A 18 11.76 -7.78 1.93
C GLU A 18 11.25 -8.53 3.16
N VAL A 19 10.38 -9.50 2.93
CA VAL A 19 9.83 -10.38 3.95
C VAL A 19 9.80 -11.82 3.44
N GLU A 20 9.87 -12.77 4.37
CA GLU A 20 9.63 -14.18 4.10
C GLU A 20 8.21 -14.53 4.55
N LEU A 21 7.41 -15.04 3.62
CA LEU A 21 6.04 -15.51 3.90
C LEU A 21 6.05 -17.03 4.05
N PRO A 22 5.65 -17.57 5.22
CA PRO A 22 5.44 -19.01 5.37
C PRO A 22 4.39 -19.51 4.39
N VAL A 23 4.65 -20.66 3.77
CA VAL A 23 3.64 -21.40 2.99
C VAL A 23 3.06 -22.55 3.79
N ASP A 24 1.79 -22.82 3.55
CA ASP A 24 1.08 -23.95 4.15
C ASP A 24 1.38 -25.27 3.41
N GLU A 25 0.74 -26.36 3.86
CA GLU A 25 0.88 -27.70 3.26
C GLU A 25 0.44 -27.80 1.80
N ASN A 26 -0.31 -26.80 1.30
CA ASN A 26 -0.74 -26.70 -0.10
C ASN A 26 0.17 -25.78 -0.92
N GLY A 27 1.25 -25.24 -0.32
CA GLY A 27 2.14 -24.26 -0.95
C GLY A 27 1.57 -22.84 -0.97
N SER A 28 0.47 -22.57 -0.27
CA SER A 28 -0.16 -21.25 -0.26
C SER A 28 0.40 -20.36 0.85
N CYS A 29 0.69 -19.10 0.53
CA CYS A 29 1.04 -18.06 1.51
C CYS A 29 -0.18 -17.30 2.07
N GLY A 30 -1.41 -17.75 1.78
CA GLY A 30 -2.65 -17.02 2.09
C GLY A 30 -2.83 -16.68 3.57
N ALA A 31 -2.45 -17.58 4.48
CA ALA A 31 -2.52 -17.31 5.93
C ALA A 31 -1.53 -16.22 6.36
N ALA A 32 -0.32 -16.24 5.82
CA ALA A 32 0.69 -15.21 6.09
C ALA A 32 0.26 -13.84 5.51
N LEU A 33 -0.29 -13.83 4.29
CA LEU A 33 -0.83 -12.62 3.66
C LEU A 33 -1.93 -11.99 4.52
N LYS A 34 -2.88 -12.81 5.02
CA LYS A 34 -3.94 -12.32 5.90
C LYS A 34 -3.42 -11.73 7.22
N GLY A 35 -2.37 -12.31 7.78
CA GLY A 35 -1.73 -11.78 8.98
C GLY A 35 -1.11 -10.40 8.79
N ILE A 36 -0.77 -10.01 7.56
CA ILE A 36 -0.13 -8.73 7.23
C ILE A 36 -1.17 -7.73 6.68
N VAL A 37 -1.92 -8.15 5.66
CA VAL A 37 -2.83 -7.31 4.87
C VAL A 37 -4.23 -7.25 5.51
N GLY A 38 -4.57 -8.24 6.34
CA GLY A 38 -5.88 -8.42 6.95
C GLY A 38 -6.70 -9.54 6.31
N GLU A 39 -7.78 -9.96 7.00
CA GLU A 39 -8.59 -11.14 6.64
C GLU A 39 -9.20 -11.09 5.23
N ARG A 40 -9.34 -9.89 4.65
CA ARG A 40 -9.91 -9.65 3.32
C ARG A 40 -8.83 -9.37 2.27
N ALA A 41 -7.68 -10.01 2.39
CA ALA A 41 -6.63 -9.94 1.38
C ALA A 41 -7.16 -10.37 0.00
N VAL A 42 -6.91 -9.54 -1.02
CA VAL A 42 -7.30 -9.77 -2.41
C VAL A 42 -6.17 -9.37 -3.34
N ASN A 43 -5.96 -10.15 -4.40
CA ASN A 43 -5.01 -9.81 -5.46
C ASN A 43 -5.62 -8.75 -6.38
N VAL A 44 -4.89 -7.65 -6.59
CA VAL A 44 -5.29 -6.52 -7.45
C VAL A 44 -4.35 -6.30 -8.65
N SER A 45 -3.43 -7.22 -8.94
CA SER A 45 -2.40 -7.00 -9.97
C SER A 45 -2.98 -6.73 -11.37
N GLN A 46 -4.15 -7.30 -11.66
CA GLN A 46 -4.81 -7.13 -12.95
C GLN A 46 -5.64 -5.83 -13.03
N GLU A 47 -6.05 -5.28 -11.89
CA GLU A 47 -6.77 -4.03 -11.76
C GLU A 47 -5.85 -2.80 -11.71
N LEU A 48 -4.57 -2.97 -11.35
CA LEU A 48 -3.61 -1.87 -11.32
C LEU A 48 -3.46 -1.23 -12.70
N PRO A 49 -3.50 0.11 -12.81
CA PRO A 49 -3.32 0.77 -14.10
C PRO A 49 -1.88 0.63 -14.60
N ASP A 50 -0.89 0.66 -13.70
CA ASP A 50 0.52 0.46 -14.04
C ASP A 50 0.85 -1.02 -14.21
N LYS A 51 1.24 -1.40 -15.43
CA LYS A 51 1.60 -2.77 -15.82
C LYS A 51 3.11 -3.04 -15.80
N SER A 52 3.92 -2.12 -15.27
CA SER A 52 5.39 -2.25 -15.21
C SER A 52 5.89 -3.50 -14.50
N LEU A 53 5.15 -3.99 -13.51
CA LEU A 53 5.46 -5.23 -12.80
C LEU A 53 5.20 -6.49 -13.65
N GLY A 54 4.30 -6.42 -14.64
CA GLY A 54 3.95 -7.55 -15.50
C GLY A 54 3.12 -8.64 -14.81
N ASP A 55 2.96 -9.78 -15.50
CA ASP A 55 2.10 -10.89 -15.06
C ASP A 55 2.78 -11.88 -14.10
N ALA A 56 4.09 -11.73 -13.85
CA ALA A 56 4.88 -12.60 -12.98
C ALA A 56 4.77 -12.21 -11.50
N VAL A 57 3.85 -11.31 -11.15
CA VAL A 57 3.74 -10.74 -9.81
C VAL A 57 2.28 -10.52 -9.43
N CYS A 58 1.97 -10.77 -8.16
CA CYS A 58 0.68 -10.54 -7.55
C CYS A 58 0.81 -9.44 -6.49
N VAL A 59 -0.18 -8.54 -6.44
CA VAL A 59 -0.22 -7.43 -5.47
C VAL A 59 -1.42 -7.67 -4.57
N TYR A 60 -1.17 -7.98 -3.31
CA TYR A 60 -2.20 -8.30 -2.32
C TYR A 60 -2.48 -7.11 -1.42
N VAL A 61 -3.71 -6.61 -1.47
CA VAL A 61 -4.21 -5.49 -0.66
C VAL A 61 -5.41 -5.93 0.17
N ASN A 62 -5.79 -5.11 1.16
CA ASN A 62 -7.04 -5.33 1.87
C ASN A 62 -8.21 -4.85 0.99
N ALA A 63 -9.20 -5.71 0.73
CA ALA A 63 -10.37 -5.34 -0.09
C ALA A 63 -11.18 -4.18 0.50
N GLU A 64 -11.12 -3.95 1.81
CA GLU A 64 -11.76 -2.81 2.48
C GLU A 64 -10.79 -1.62 2.65
N GLY A 65 -9.60 -1.68 2.05
CA GLY A 65 -8.53 -0.71 2.23
C GLY A 65 -8.97 0.73 1.97
N LEU A 66 -9.71 0.97 0.88
CA LEU A 66 -10.21 2.30 0.52
C LEU A 66 -11.08 2.95 1.62
N VAL A 67 -11.81 2.15 2.41
CA VAL A 67 -12.75 2.64 3.43
C VAL A 67 -12.22 2.51 4.86
N ALA A 68 -11.30 1.57 5.10
CA ALA A 68 -10.87 1.19 6.44
C ALA A 68 -9.36 1.41 6.70
N CYS A 69 -8.57 1.70 5.68
CA CYS A 69 -7.13 1.85 5.79
C CYS A 69 -6.65 3.22 5.31
N PRO A 70 -5.52 3.73 5.86
CA PRO A 70 -4.91 4.94 5.36
C PRO A 70 -4.40 4.77 3.92
N ALA A 71 -4.34 5.86 3.17
CA ALA A 71 -3.69 5.88 1.86
C ALA A 71 -2.20 5.57 2.00
N ASN A 72 -1.72 4.63 1.20
CA ASN A 72 -0.35 4.13 1.24
C ASN A 72 0.45 4.67 0.04
N ARG A 73 0.29 4.07 -1.14
CA ARG A 73 1.07 4.42 -2.35
C ARG A 73 0.19 4.96 -3.46
N ALA A 74 0.66 6.00 -4.14
CA ALA A 74 0.04 6.46 -5.36
C ALA A 74 0.62 5.71 -6.56
N ILE A 75 -0.26 5.34 -7.49
CA ILE A 75 0.11 4.94 -8.83
C ILE A 75 0.01 6.16 -9.72
N TRP A 76 1.09 6.49 -10.41
CA TRP A 76 1.19 7.69 -11.23
C TRP A 76 0.97 7.36 -12.70
N ALA A 77 0.18 8.17 -13.39
CA ALA A 77 -0.11 7.97 -14.79
C ALA A 77 1.17 8.08 -15.63
N THR A 78 1.38 7.11 -16.52
CA THR A 78 2.43 7.14 -17.54
C THR A 78 1.93 7.83 -18.81
N GLN A 79 2.83 8.10 -19.75
CA GLN A 79 2.43 8.61 -21.07
C GLN A 79 1.58 7.59 -21.82
N GLU A 80 1.92 6.30 -21.71
CA GLU A 80 1.16 5.21 -22.33
C GLU A 80 -0.29 5.18 -21.85
N MET A 81 -0.54 5.31 -20.55
CA MET A 81 -1.90 5.39 -20.00
C MET A 81 -2.70 6.58 -20.54
N ALA A 82 -2.04 7.73 -20.71
CA ALA A 82 -2.67 8.92 -21.28
C ALA A 82 -3.01 8.72 -22.77
N ASP A 83 -2.11 8.07 -23.52
CA ASP A 83 -2.30 7.75 -24.94
C ASP A 83 -3.39 6.70 -25.17
N GLU A 84 -3.64 5.83 -24.18
CA GLU A 84 -4.72 4.83 -24.17
C GLU A 84 -6.07 5.36 -23.64
N ASP A 85 -6.18 6.68 -23.42
CA ASP A 85 -7.39 7.32 -22.89
C ASP A 85 -7.86 6.75 -21.53
N LEU A 86 -6.93 6.27 -20.69
CA LEU A 86 -7.24 5.73 -19.36
C LEU A 86 -7.99 6.80 -18.55
N GLN A 87 -9.19 6.46 -18.06
CA GLN A 87 -9.98 7.38 -17.26
C GLN A 87 -9.54 7.33 -15.80
N SER A 88 -9.29 8.51 -15.23
CA SER A 88 -9.06 8.67 -13.80
C SER A 88 -10.31 8.24 -13.03
N PRO A 89 -10.20 7.31 -12.06
CA PRO A 89 -11.33 6.91 -11.22
C PRO A 89 -11.82 8.07 -10.34
N PHE A 90 -11.03 9.13 -10.20
CA PHE A 90 -11.31 10.27 -9.33
C PHE A 90 -12.00 11.43 -10.06
N THR A 91 -11.58 11.73 -11.29
CA THR A 91 -12.11 12.88 -12.06
C THR A 91 -13.05 12.48 -13.19
N GLY A 92 -13.03 11.21 -13.60
CA GLY A 92 -13.77 10.71 -14.76
C GLY A 92 -13.29 11.30 -16.09
N LYS A 93 -12.08 11.87 -16.12
CA LYS A 93 -11.41 12.37 -17.33
C LYS A 93 -10.20 11.51 -17.64
N THR A 94 -9.72 11.56 -18.89
CA THR A 94 -8.44 10.96 -19.28
C THR A 94 -7.32 11.46 -18.38
N VAL A 95 -6.50 10.55 -17.87
CA VAL A 95 -5.32 10.88 -17.07
C VAL A 95 -4.30 11.65 -17.89
N VAL A 96 -3.60 12.59 -17.27
CA VAL A 96 -2.42 13.23 -17.85
C VAL A 96 -1.18 12.54 -17.29
N ALA A 97 -0.15 12.33 -18.11
CA ALA A 97 1.10 11.75 -17.63
C ALA A 97 1.64 12.53 -16.42
N GLY A 98 1.81 11.82 -15.32
CA GLY A 98 2.20 12.37 -14.03
C GLY A 98 1.07 12.86 -13.14
N ASP A 99 -0.20 12.74 -13.51
CA ASP A 99 -1.29 12.85 -12.53
C ASP A 99 -1.44 11.52 -11.75
N PRO A 100 -2.07 11.52 -10.57
CA PRO A 100 -2.46 10.29 -9.90
C PRO A 100 -3.43 9.48 -10.77
N ALA A 101 -3.06 8.24 -11.09
CA ALA A 101 -3.91 7.27 -11.77
C ALA A 101 -4.73 6.46 -10.76
N ASP A 102 -4.13 6.08 -9.63
CA ASP A 102 -4.80 5.36 -8.55
C ASP A 102 -4.07 5.53 -7.20
N VAL A 103 -4.67 5.05 -6.12
CA VAL A 103 -4.08 5.00 -4.77
C VAL A 103 -4.33 3.63 -4.15
N LEU A 104 -3.26 2.99 -3.67
CA LEU A 104 -3.32 1.80 -2.84
C LEU A 104 -3.42 2.17 -1.36
N TYR A 105 -4.19 1.40 -0.60
CA TYR A 105 -4.54 1.68 0.80
C TYR A 105 -4.12 0.52 1.73
N GLY A 106 -3.73 0.86 2.95
CA GLY A 106 -3.23 -0.10 3.93
C GLY A 106 -1.89 -0.72 3.55
N ASP A 107 -1.37 -1.57 4.44
CA ASP A 107 -0.20 -2.38 4.12
C ASP A 107 -0.56 -3.35 2.99
N PHE A 108 0.34 -3.51 2.04
CA PHE A 108 0.16 -4.47 0.96
C PHE A 108 1.45 -5.23 0.68
N VAL A 109 1.29 -6.40 0.08
CA VAL A 109 2.39 -7.33 -0.15
C VAL A 109 2.45 -7.69 -1.61
N VAL A 110 3.64 -7.66 -2.18
CA VAL A 110 3.92 -8.10 -3.55
C VAL A 110 4.63 -9.44 -3.50
N VAL A 111 4.11 -10.42 -4.24
CA VAL A 111 4.58 -11.80 -4.27
C VAL A 111 4.83 -12.23 -5.70
N GLY A 112 5.84 -13.05 -5.96
CA GLY A 112 6.07 -13.64 -7.28
C GLY A 112 4.95 -14.59 -7.64
N TYR A 113 4.72 -14.78 -8.94
CA TYR A 113 3.71 -15.67 -9.47
C TYR A 113 4.27 -16.44 -10.65
N ASP A 114 4.16 -17.77 -10.60
CA ASP A 114 4.46 -18.62 -11.74
C ASP A 114 3.19 -18.80 -12.58
N PRO A 115 3.08 -18.19 -13.77
CA PRO A 115 1.89 -18.30 -14.62
C PRO A 115 1.75 -19.69 -15.25
N TYR A 116 2.79 -20.51 -15.30
CA TYR A 116 2.74 -21.87 -15.83
C TYR A 116 2.18 -22.85 -14.80
N GLU A 117 2.58 -22.69 -13.54
CA GLU A 117 2.11 -23.54 -12.45
C GLU A 117 0.83 -22.99 -11.79
N GLY A 118 0.54 -21.70 -11.98
CA GLY A 118 -0.65 -21.04 -11.44
C GLY A 118 -0.59 -20.82 -9.93
N MET A 119 0.61 -20.62 -9.39
CA MET A 119 0.86 -20.55 -7.94
C MET A 119 1.85 -19.43 -7.58
N GLU A 120 1.75 -18.93 -6.35
CA GLU A 120 2.72 -17.98 -5.81
C GLU A 120 4.12 -18.60 -5.70
N CYS A 121 5.13 -17.78 -5.97
CA CYS A 121 6.54 -18.16 -5.87
C CYS A 121 7.37 -17.02 -5.28
N SER A 122 8.63 -17.32 -4.95
CA SER A 122 9.57 -16.31 -4.46
C SER A 122 9.90 -15.30 -5.56
N LEU A 123 9.92 -14.02 -5.20
CA LEU A 123 10.45 -12.97 -6.06
C LEU A 123 11.95 -13.19 -6.35
N SER A 124 12.33 -13.05 -7.61
CA SER A 124 13.72 -12.91 -8.02
C SER A 124 14.29 -11.55 -7.59
N ASP A 125 15.63 -11.43 -7.56
CA ASP A 125 16.31 -10.17 -7.21
C ASP A 125 15.87 -9.00 -8.11
N LYS A 126 15.63 -9.30 -9.39
CA LYS A 126 15.15 -8.29 -10.33
C LYS A 126 13.73 -7.83 -9.98
N GLU A 127 12.82 -8.75 -9.72
CA GLU A 127 11.44 -8.40 -9.38
C GLU A 127 11.35 -7.65 -8.05
N VAL A 128 12.17 -8.01 -7.06
CA VAL A 128 12.30 -7.22 -5.83
C VAL A 128 12.74 -5.80 -6.15
N GLN A 129 13.77 -5.63 -6.99
CA GLN A 129 14.24 -4.30 -7.38
C GLN A 129 13.17 -3.50 -8.12
N ASP A 130 12.48 -4.10 -9.08
CA ASP A 130 11.43 -3.46 -9.87
C ASP A 130 10.27 -2.99 -8.97
N VAL A 131 9.87 -3.81 -7.98
CA VAL A 131 8.86 -3.44 -6.97
C VAL A 131 9.34 -2.29 -6.08
N VAL A 132 10.57 -2.37 -5.58
CA VAL A 132 11.15 -1.33 -4.72
C VAL A 132 11.25 -0.02 -5.48
N ASP A 133 11.70 -0.01 -6.74
CA ASP A 133 11.86 1.19 -7.55
C ASP A 133 10.50 1.86 -7.82
N LEU A 134 9.47 1.07 -8.13
CA LEU A 134 8.11 1.57 -8.31
C LEU A 134 7.58 2.28 -7.04
N PHE A 135 7.84 1.71 -5.87
CA PHE A 135 7.25 2.16 -4.59
C PHE A 135 8.19 2.93 -3.65
N SER A 136 9.36 3.38 -4.13
CA SER A 136 10.33 4.19 -3.36
C SER A 136 10.56 5.58 -3.94
N GLY A 137 10.39 5.77 -5.25
CA GLY A 137 10.56 7.06 -5.92
C GLY A 137 9.32 7.96 -5.80
N ARG A 138 8.72 8.30 -6.94
CA ARG A 138 7.48 9.08 -6.97
C ARG A 138 6.32 8.35 -6.29
N GLY A 139 6.30 7.02 -6.37
CA GLY A 139 5.41 6.12 -5.62
C GLY A 139 5.93 5.81 -4.21
N GLY A 140 6.82 6.63 -3.65
CA GLY A 140 7.43 6.44 -2.33
C GLY A 140 6.46 6.57 -1.15
N PRO A 141 6.97 6.44 0.09
CA PRO A 141 6.23 6.77 1.31
C PRO A 141 5.49 8.11 1.19
N TYR A 142 4.25 8.18 1.70
CA TYR A 142 3.37 9.36 1.64
C TYR A 142 2.89 9.78 0.24
N SER A 143 3.22 9.03 -0.81
CA SER A 143 2.74 9.34 -2.16
C SER A 143 1.22 9.22 -2.27
N GLY A 144 0.59 8.23 -1.61
CA GLY A 144 -0.87 8.07 -1.60
C GLY A 144 -1.57 9.28 -0.98
N VAL A 145 -1.07 9.76 0.16
CA VAL A 145 -1.56 10.98 0.82
C VAL A 145 -1.40 12.21 -0.09
N SER A 146 -0.25 12.35 -0.73
CA SER A 146 0.04 13.48 -1.62
C SER A 146 -0.87 13.47 -2.85
N ALA A 147 -1.15 12.29 -3.41
CA ALA A 147 -2.11 12.12 -4.49
C ALA A 147 -3.52 12.53 -4.08
N LEU A 148 -4.01 12.08 -2.91
CA LEU A 148 -5.31 12.49 -2.39
C LEU A 148 -5.39 14.02 -2.22
N GLY A 149 -4.36 14.64 -1.64
CA GLY A 149 -4.30 16.09 -1.50
C GLY A 149 -4.36 16.82 -2.84
N TYR A 150 -3.60 16.37 -3.84
CA TYR A 150 -3.65 16.92 -5.19
C TYR A 150 -5.05 16.82 -5.81
N MET A 151 -5.72 15.67 -5.63
CA MET A 151 -7.04 15.43 -6.20
C MET A 151 -8.14 16.25 -5.55
N GLU A 152 -8.08 16.49 -4.24
CA GLU A 152 -9.04 17.36 -3.57
C GLU A 152 -8.97 18.81 -4.08
N CYS A 153 -7.78 19.27 -4.48
CA CYS A 153 -7.60 20.59 -5.07
C CYS A 153 -8.18 20.70 -6.49
N MET A 154 -8.22 19.58 -7.21
CA MET A 154 -8.71 19.51 -8.59
C MET A 154 -10.23 19.40 -8.68
N LYS A 155 -10.94 19.15 -7.56
CA LYS A 155 -12.40 19.13 -7.56
C LYS A 155 -12.90 20.56 -7.83
N PRO A 156 -13.74 20.77 -8.87
CA PRO A 156 -14.30 22.09 -9.12
C PRO A 156 -15.20 22.48 -7.94
N ASP A 157 -14.82 23.55 -7.22
CA ASP A 157 -15.62 24.08 -6.12
C ASP A 157 -16.98 24.58 -6.65
N PRO A 158 -18.12 24.07 -6.15
CA PRO A 158 -19.43 24.60 -6.51
C PRO A 158 -19.64 26.07 -6.14
N LYS A 159 -18.80 26.65 -5.26
CA LYS A 159 -19.01 27.99 -4.69
C LYS A 159 -18.06 29.09 -5.21
N LEU A 160 -17.08 28.79 -6.06
CA LEU A 160 -16.20 29.79 -6.67
C LEU A 160 -16.86 30.53 -7.86
N ARG A 161 -18.07 31.05 -7.68
CA ARG A 161 -18.65 32.05 -8.59
C ARG A 161 -18.75 33.45 -8.01
N GLU A 162 -18.56 33.63 -6.71
CA GLU A 162 -18.57 34.97 -6.09
C GLU A 162 -17.68 35.01 -4.84
N GLN A 163 -16.38 35.27 -5.01
CA GLN A 163 -15.68 36.34 -4.29
C GLN A 163 -14.17 36.30 -4.57
N ASP A 164 -13.70 37.41 -5.15
CA ASP A 164 -12.31 37.80 -5.21
C ASP A 164 -11.75 38.01 -3.79
N GLU A 165 -11.23 36.97 -3.15
CA GLU A 165 -10.28 37.15 -2.02
C GLU A 165 -9.08 36.22 -2.20
N TRP A 166 -8.06 36.80 -2.82
CA TRP A 166 -6.74 36.24 -3.06
C TRP A 166 -6.02 35.94 -1.74
N ASN A 167 -5.56 34.67 -1.59
CA ASN A 167 -4.60 34.09 -0.63
C ASN A 167 -5.15 33.22 0.53
N ASN A 168 -5.44 31.93 0.29
CA ASN A 168 -5.09 30.85 1.25
C ASN A 168 -5.19 29.41 0.69
N GLU A 169 -5.09 29.19 -0.63
CA GLU A 169 -5.25 27.83 -1.19
C GLU A 169 -4.07 26.93 -0.83
N SER A 170 -2.82 27.40 -1.00
CA SER A 170 -1.62 26.60 -0.66
C SER A 170 -1.56 26.18 0.81
N SER A 171 -2.00 27.02 1.75
CA SER A 171 -1.96 26.68 3.18
C SER A 171 -3.01 25.63 3.57
N GLN A 172 -4.16 25.59 2.89
CA GLN A 172 -5.16 24.54 3.12
C GLN A 172 -4.68 23.19 2.58
N ILE A 173 -3.90 23.20 1.49
CA ILE A 173 -3.28 21.99 0.92
C ILE A 173 -2.22 21.44 1.87
N ASP A 174 -1.31 22.30 2.31
CA ASP A 174 -0.25 21.93 3.23
C ASP A 174 -0.85 21.39 4.54
N GLU A 175 -1.91 22.02 5.06
CA GLU A 175 -2.63 21.56 6.25
C GLU A 175 -3.30 20.19 6.06
N PHE A 176 -3.98 19.95 4.92
CA PHE A 176 -4.59 18.64 4.63
C PHE A 176 -3.55 17.53 4.49
N ILE A 177 -2.45 17.81 3.78
CA ILE A 177 -1.34 16.85 3.63
C ILE A 177 -0.72 16.56 4.99
N CYS A 178 -0.54 17.57 5.84
CA CYS A 178 -0.02 17.38 7.20
C CYS A 178 -0.96 16.52 8.04
N TYR A 179 -2.26 16.83 8.06
CA TYR A 179 -3.26 16.03 8.78
C TYR A 179 -3.24 14.56 8.37
N LYS A 180 -3.16 14.28 7.05
CA LYS A 180 -3.13 12.90 6.55
C LYS A 180 -1.80 12.19 6.82
N LYS A 181 -0.69 12.91 6.87
CA LYS A 181 0.60 12.37 7.34
C LYS A 181 0.52 11.99 8.83
N ASP A 182 -0.09 12.85 9.65
CA ASP A 182 -0.27 12.60 11.08
C ASP A 182 -1.19 11.39 11.35
N GLU A 183 -2.32 11.29 10.61
CA GLU A 183 -3.25 10.16 10.69
C GLU A 183 -2.54 8.82 10.41
N ALA A 184 -1.64 8.80 9.44
CA ALA A 184 -0.88 7.61 9.11
C ALA A 184 0.29 7.32 10.07
N ALA A 185 0.92 8.36 10.64
CA ALA A 185 1.90 8.16 11.70
C ALA A 185 1.26 7.49 12.93
N LEU A 186 0.03 7.88 13.29
CA LEU A 186 -0.76 7.23 14.34
C LEU A 186 -1.17 5.79 14.00
N TYR A 187 -1.33 5.46 12.71
CA TYR A 187 -1.55 4.08 12.28
C TYR A 187 -0.30 3.22 12.49
N ASN A 188 0.87 3.69 12.06
CA ASN A 188 2.13 2.96 12.22
C ASN A 188 2.48 2.76 13.71
N GLN A 189 2.28 3.79 14.54
CA GLN A 189 2.48 3.68 15.99
C GLN A 189 1.59 2.60 16.61
N ARG A 190 0.30 2.53 16.22
CA ARG A 190 -0.61 1.49 16.73
C ARG A 190 -0.18 0.09 16.31
N LEU A 191 0.28 -0.09 15.07
CA LEU A 191 0.83 -1.37 14.63
C LEU A 191 2.07 -1.78 15.42
N GLU A 192 2.98 -0.84 15.71
CA GLU A 192 4.16 -1.10 16.54
C GLU A 192 3.78 -1.46 17.98
N ASP A 193 2.80 -0.77 18.57
CA ASP A 193 2.30 -1.06 19.93
C ASP A 193 1.58 -2.41 19.99
N GLU A 194 0.77 -2.76 18.99
CA GLU A 194 0.13 -4.08 18.87
C GLU A 194 1.17 -5.21 18.71
N TYR A 195 2.22 -4.97 17.91
CA TYR A 195 3.31 -5.92 17.74
C TYR A 195 4.15 -6.08 19.02
N SER A 196 4.42 -4.98 19.74
CA SER A 196 5.19 -4.98 20.99
C SER A 196 4.44 -5.66 22.15
N ASN A 197 3.12 -5.46 22.26
CA ASN A 197 2.29 -6.12 23.27
C ASN A 197 2.14 -7.64 23.06
N SER A 198 2.45 -8.16 21.87
CA SER A 198 2.43 -9.60 21.61
C SER A 198 3.64 -10.36 22.20
N TYR A 199 4.69 -9.65 22.63
CA TYR A 199 5.89 -10.26 23.22
C TYR A 199 5.93 -10.24 24.76
N ASP A 200 5.11 -9.42 25.42
CA ASP A 200 5.18 -9.25 26.89
C ASP A 200 4.36 -10.31 27.67
N ASP A 201 3.47 -11.05 27.02
CA ASP A 201 2.67 -12.12 27.66
C ASP A 201 3.38 -13.49 27.77
N SER A 202 4.66 -13.59 27.36
CA SER A 202 5.38 -14.87 27.30
C SER A 202 6.40 -15.15 28.42
N TRP A 203 6.60 -14.26 29.40
CA TRP A 203 7.63 -14.45 30.43
C TRP A 203 7.24 -14.23 31.91
N GLN A 204 5.96 -14.32 32.26
CA GLN A 204 5.54 -14.35 33.66
C GLN A 204 4.70 -15.59 34.00
N ASN A 205 5.30 -16.79 33.90
CA ASN A 205 4.93 -17.92 34.76
C ASN A 205 5.91 -19.10 34.58
N SER A 206 6.99 -19.13 35.36
CA SER A 206 7.64 -20.40 35.75
C SER A 206 8.78 -20.22 36.75
N TYR A 207 8.59 -19.50 37.85
CA TYR A 207 9.42 -19.74 39.04
C TYR A 207 8.60 -19.53 40.30
N ASP A 208 7.77 -20.52 40.62
CA ASP A 208 7.53 -20.85 42.03
C ASP A 208 7.14 -22.32 42.14
N ASN A 209 8.12 -23.17 42.39
CA ASN A 209 7.87 -24.44 43.08
C ASN A 209 8.91 -24.54 44.19
N THR A 210 8.46 -24.04 45.32
CA THR A 210 9.08 -24.03 46.62
C THR A 210 9.35 -25.47 47.07
N GLU A 211 10.49 -25.62 47.76
CA GLU A 211 10.87 -26.80 48.53
C GLU A 211 9.76 -27.27 49.49
N TRP A 212 9.84 -28.56 49.83
CA TRP A 212 9.33 -29.31 51.01
C TRP A 212 8.54 -30.58 50.65
#